data_AF-A0A9P8KY47-F1
#
_entry.id   AF-A0A9P8KY47-F1
#
_cell.length_a   1.000
_cell.length_b   1.000
_cell.length_c   1.000
_cell.angle_alpha   90.00
_cell.angle_beta   90.00
_cell.angle_gamma   90.00
#
_symmetry.space_group_name_H-M   'P 1'
#
loop_
_entity.id
_entity.type
_entity.pdbx_description
1 polymer ?
#
loop_
_entity_poly.entity_id
_entity_poly.type
_entity_poly.pdbx_seq_one_letter_code
_entity_poly.pdbx_strand_id
1 'polypeptide(L)'
;PLSTITTAITRALSLRKGSIASRYTKLYTAFLLSATMHAFGGMIAAHRDVGNFRFLILQPFAITAEDIVIAIARKLGFRGGRLARAVGYLWVVAWLTWGLRYWAAGKIAVGSYRLPGVVPYSFAAWFGIRNGPDGRRVD
;
A
#
# COMPACT_ATOMS: atom_id res chain seq x y z
N PRO A 1 0.71 24.63 5.61
CA PRO A 1 0.67 24.46 4.13
C PRO A 1 -0.28 23.35 3.63
N LEU A 2 -0.24 22.13 4.19
CA LEU A 2 -1.09 21.00 3.79
C LEU A 2 -2.58 21.14 4.18
N SER A 3 -2.89 21.95 5.18
CA SER A 3 -4.24 22.22 5.68
C SER A 3 -5.09 23.08 4.73
N THR A 4 -4.46 23.92 3.91
CA THR A 4 -5.15 24.84 3.01
C THR A 4 -5.70 24.11 1.78
N ILE A 5 -4.92 23.20 1.21
CA ILE A 5 -5.27 22.45 -0.02
C ILE A 5 -6.43 21.49 0.25
N THR A 6 -6.40 20.79 1.38
CA THR A 6 -7.50 19.90 1.81
C THR A 6 -8.79 20.67 2.07
N THR A 7 -8.70 21.90 2.58
CA THR A 7 -9.87 22.74 2.83
C THR A 7 -10.49 23.27 1.53
N ALA A 8 -9.68 23.64 0.55
CA ALA A 8 -10.14 24.11 -0.77
C ALA A 8 -10.89 23.01 -1.53
N ILE A 9 -10.34 21.79 -1.58
CA ILE A 9 -10.96 20.65 -2.27
C ILE A 9 -12.28 20.24 -1.60
N THR A 10 -12.37 20.28 -0.26
CA THR A 10 -13.60 19.93 0.46
C THR A 10 -14.72 20.95 0.22
N ARG A 11 -14.38 22.24 0.02
CA ARG A 11 -15.34 23.29 -0.30
C ARG A 11 -15.80 23.25 -1.76
N ALA A 12 -14.88 23.00 -2.69
CA ALA A 12 -15.19 22.92 -4.13
C ALA A 12 -16.17 21.79 -4.48
N LEU A 13 -16.18 20.71 -3.69
CA LEU A 13 -17.04 19.54 -3.93
C LEU A 13 -18.37 19.56 -3.15
N SER A 14 -18.70 20.62 -2.42
CA SER A 14 -19.91 20.72 -1.58
C SER A 14 -20.13 19.51 -0.65
N LEU A 15 -19.07 18.80 -0.30
CA LEU A 15 -19.15 17.60 0.52
C LEU A 15 -19.41 18.03 1.96
N ARG A 16 -20.58 17.64 2.48
CA ARG A 16 -20.96 17.88 3.89
C ARG A 16 -19.78 17.49 4.80
N LYS A 17 -19.22 18.47 5.51
CA LYS A 17 -18.13 18.25 6.48
C LYS A 17 -18.56 17.14 7.45
N GLY A 18 -17.76 16.07 7.52
CA GLY A 18 -17.98 14.94 8.43
C GLY A 18 -18.70 13.73 7.84
N SER A 19 -19.07 13.73 6.55
CA SER A 19 -19.62 12.52 5.92
C SER A 19 -18.56 11.43 5.70
N ILE A 20 -18.98 10.17 5.70
CA ILE A 20 -18.14 9.00 5.36
C ILE A 20 -17.51 9.17 3.98
N ALA A 21 -18.25 9.74 3.02
CA ALA A 21 -17.74 10.06 1.70
C ALA A 21 -16.57 11.06 1.77
N SER A 22 -16.69 12.14 2.55
CA SER A 22 -15.59 13.11 2.73
C SER A 22 -14.34 12.47 3.33
N ARG A 23 -14.49 11.51 4.27
CA ARG A 23 -13.37 10.77 4.86
C ARG A 23 -12.65 9.92 3.80
N TYR A 24 -13.39 9.12 3.03
CA TYR A 24 -12.77 8.28 2.00
C TYR A 24 -12.20 9.10 0.85
N THR A 25 -12.87 10.15 0.37
CA THR A 25 -12.30 11.03 -0.66
C THR A 25 -10.96 11.62 -0.23
N LYS A 26 -10.83 12.07 1.02
CA LYS A 26 -9.55 12.58 1.54
C LYS A 26 -8.50 11.48 1.64
N LEU A 27 -8.88 10.29 2.10
CA LEU A 27 -7.98 9.13 2.20
C LEU A 27 -7.41 8.76 0.82
N TYR A 28 -8.29 8.54 -0.16
CA TYR A 28 -7.90 8.16 -1.50
C TYR A 28 -7.08 9.27 -2.19
N THR A 29 -7.48 10.54 -2.05
CA THR A 29 -6.72 11.67 -2.61
C THR A 29 -5.33 11.80 -1.99
N ALA A 30 -5.19 11.62 -0.66
CA ALA A 30 -3.90 11.68 0.00
C ALA A 30 -2.95 10.57 -0.49
N PHE A 31 -3.45 9.34 -0.60
CA PHE A 31 -2.66 8.21 -1.12
C PHE A 31 -2.35 8.35 -2.61
N LEU A 32 -3.29 8.85 -3.42
CA LEU A 32 -3.05 9.09 -4.84
C LEU A 32 -1.98 10.17 -5.05
N LEU A 33 -2.05 11.29 -4.32
CA LEU A 33 -1.04 12.34 -4.40
C LEU A 33 0.34 11.80 -3.97
N SER A 34 0.39 11.06 -2.87
CA SER A 34 1.63 10.42 -2.40
C SER A 34 2.18 9.42 -3.41
N ALA A 35 1.33 8.57 -4.00
CA ALA A 35 1.69 7.59 -5.02
C ALA A 35 2.31 8.26 -6.25
N THR A 36 1.70 9.34 -6.73
CA THR A 36 2.20 10.13 -7.84
C THR A 36 3.56 10.75 -7.50
N MET A 37 3.71 11.40 -6.33
CA MET A 37 4.99 11.99 -5.92
C MET A 37 6.12 10.95 -5.88
N HIS A 38 5.86 9.75 -5.35
CA HIS A 38 6.86 8.68 -5.32
C HIS A 38 7.14 8.05 -6.68
N ALA A 39 6.14 8.01 -7.58
CA ALA A 39 6.33 7.59 -8.96
C ALA A 39 7.25 8.56 -9.71
N PHE A 40 7.04 9.88 -9.53
CA PHE A 40 7.92 10.92 -10.06
C PHE A 40 9.36 10.78 -9.54
N GLY A 41 9.53 10.49 -8.24
CA GLY A 41 10.86 10.19 -7.68
C GLY A 41 11.54 9.00 -8.36
N GLY A 42 10.78 7.94 -8.68
CA GLY A 42 11.27 6.81 -9.47
C GLY A 42 11.63 7.18 -10.91
N MET A 43 10.80 7.99 -11.57
CA MET A 43 11.07 8.46 -12.94
C MET A 43 12.33 9.33 -13.01
N ILE A 44 12.56 10.21 -12.04
CA ILE A 44 13.77 11.03 -11.99
C ILE A 44 15.02 10.16 -11.74
N ALA A 45 14.94 9.20 -10.82
CA ALA A 45 16.10 8.40 -10.41
C ALA A 45 16.43 7.24 -11.37
N ALA A 46 15.42 6.67 -12.04
CA ALA A 46 15.56 5.42 -12.78
C ALA A 46 14.76 5.38 -14.11
N HIS A 47 14.20 6.50 -14.54
CA HIS A 47 13.38 6.63 -15.76
C HIS A 47 12.14 5.72 -15.82
N ARG A 48 11.68 5.21 -14.67
CA ARG A 48 10.47 4.38 -14.54
C ARG A 48 9.93 4.39 -13.10
N ASP A 49 8.65 4.09 -12.92
CA ASP A 49 8.14 3.79 -11.57
C ASP A 49 8.77 2.49 -11.04
N VAL A 50 9.21 2.53 -9.78
CA VAL A 50 9.89 1.42 -9.10
C VAL A 50 8.95 0.69 -8.15
N GLY A 51 7.67 0.60 -8.52
CA GLY A 51 6.63 -0.07 -7.74
C GLY A 51 6.05 0.76 -6.59
N ASN A 52 6.47 2.02 -6.45
CA ASN A 52 5.96 2.93 -5.43
C ASN A 52 4.48 3.22 -5.64
N PHE A 53 4.09 3.49 -6.89
CA PHE A 53 2.71 3.87 -7.20
C PHE A 53 1.73 2.78 -6.80
N ARG A 54 2.02 1.54 -7.22
CA ARG A 54 1.20 0.35 -6.93
C ARG A 54 1.14 0.07 -5.43
N PHE A 55 2.27 0.15 -4.73
CA PHE A 55 2.30 -0.07 -3.28
C PHE A 55 1.42 0.93 -2.52
N LEU A 56 1.48 2.22 -2.89
CA LEU A 56 0.77 3.29 -2.21
C LEU A 56 -0.72 3.33 -2.55
N ILE A 57 -1.10 3.08 -3.81
CA ILE A 57 -2.51 3.09 -4.21
C ILE A 57 -3.31 1.92 -3.64
N LEU A 58 -2.65 0.81 -3.28
CA LEU A 58 -3.28 -0.35 -2.65
C LEU A 58 -3.65 -0.11 -1.16
N GLN A 59 -2.95 0.78 -0.46
CA GLN A 59 -3.20 1.08 0.95
C GLN A 59 -4.64 1.56 1.26
N PRO A 60 -5.23 2.53 0.54
CA PRO A 60 -6.59 3.00 0.84
C PRO A 60 -7.66 1.91 0.66
N PHE A 61 -7.45 0.94 -0.24
CA PHE A 61 -8.35 -0.21 -0.39
C PHE A 61 -8.30 -1.12 0.83
N ALA A 62 -7.11 -1.39 1.35
CA ALA A 62 -6.91 -2.19 2.56
C ALA A 62 -7.57 -1.56 3.77
N ILE A 63 -7.37 -0.25 3.94
CA ILE A 63 -7.97 0.53 5.03
C ILE A 63 -9.50 0.50 4.93
N THR A 64 -10.05 0.63 3.72
CA THR A 64 -11.51 0.55 3.51
C THR A 64 -12.03 -0.85 3.83
N ALA A 65 -11.32 -1.91 3.45
CA ALA A 65 -11.68 -3.28 3.79
C ALA A 65 -11.65 -3.52 5.32
N GLU A 66 -10.61 -3.04 5.99
CA GLU A 66 -10.49 -3.09 7.45
C GLU A 66 -11.63 -2.35 8.15
N ASP A 67 -11.96 -1.13 7.69
CA ASP A 67 -13.07 -0.34 8.21
C ASP A 67 -14.42 -1.09 8.07
N ILE A 68 -14.66 -1.76 6.94
CA ILE A 68 -15.86 -2.58 6.70
C ILE A 68 -15.91 -3.76 7.68
N VAL A 69 -14.80 -4.49 7.84
CA VAL A 69 -14.72 -5.63 8.78
C VAL A 69 -14.97 -5.17 10.21
N ILE A 70 -14.37 -4.06 10.63
CA ILE A 70 -14.60 -3.47 11.96
C ILE A 70 -16.06 -3.06 12.12
N ALA A 71 -16.67 -2.43 11.11
CA ALA A 71 -18.07 -2.03 11.16
C ALA A 71 -19.01 -3.23 11.32
N ILE A 72 -18.75 -4.33 10.60
CA ILE A 72 -19.51 -5.58 10.71
C ILE A 72 -19.30 -6.22 12.09
N ALA A 73 -18.06 -6.34 12.56
CA ALA A 73 -17.76 -6.92 13.87
C ALA A 73 -18.46 -6.17 15.01
N ARG A 74 -18.48 -4.82 14.95
CA ARG A 74 -19.20 -4.00 15.94
C ARG A 74 -20.71 -4.21 15.88
N LYS A 75 -21.30 -4.37 14.68
CA LYS A 75 -22.73 -4.71 14.53
C LYS A 75 -23.07 -6.09 15.09
N LEU A 76 -22.14 -7.03 15.02
CA LEU A 76 -22.27 -8.38 15.61
C LEU A 76 -22.01 -8.42 17.12
N GLY A 77 -21.78 -7.27 17.77
CA GLY A 77 -21.59 -7.20 19.22
C GLY A 77 -20.18 -7.53 19.71
N PHE A 78 -19.19 -7.68 18.81
CA PHE A 78 -17.81 -7.84 19.24
C PHE A 78 -17.30 -6.57 19.92
N ARG A 79 -16.94 -6.67 21.20
CA ARG A 79 -16.46 -5.54 22.03
C ARG A 79 -14.95 -5.29 21.96
N GLY A 80 -14.26 -5.96 21.04
CA GLY A 80 -12.81 -5.90 20.93
C GLY A 80 -12.10 -6.58 22.11
N GLY A 81 -10.77 -6.64 22.06
CA GLY A 81 -9.96 -7.30 23.08
C GLY A 81 -8.50 -7.46 22.64
N ARG A 82 -7.67 -8.07 23.48
CA ARG A 82 -6.26 -8.34 23.16
C ARG A 82 -6.10 -9.17 21.88
N LEU A 83 -6.96 -10.18 21.71
CA LEU A 83 -6.97 -11.02 20.50
C LEU A 83 -7.36 -10.23 19.24
N ALA A 84 -8.38 -9.37 19.32
CA ALA A 84 -8.78 -8.53 18.18
C ALA A 84 -7.65 -7.57 17.76
N ARG A 85 -6.88 -7.04 18.72
CA ARG A 85 -5.68 -6.23 18.41
C ARG A 85 -4.57 -7.05 17.76
N ALA A 86 -4.31 -8.26 18.28
CA ALA A 86 -3.32 -9.16 17.69
C ALA A 86 -3.67 -9.53 16.25
N VAL A 87 -4.94 -9.85 15.98
CA VAL A 87 -5.43 -10.10 14.62
C VAL A 87 -5.29 -8.86 13.73
N GLY A 88 -5.62 -7.67 14.24
CA GLY A 88 -5.42 -6.41 13.51
C GLY A 88 -3.95 -6.15 13.15
N TYR A 89 -3.02 -6.37 14.09
CA TYR A 89 -1.59 -6.25 13.79
C TYR A 89 -1.13 -7.28 12.77
N LEU A 90 -1.56 -8.53 12.91
CA LEU A 90 -1.23 -9.59 11.96
C LEU A 90 -1.75 -9.24 10.55
N TRP A 91 -2.97 -8.71 10.46
CA TRP A 91 -3.57 -8.22 9.23
C TRP A 91 -2.71 -7.12 8.58
N VAL A 92 -2.34 -6.09 9.34
CA VAL A 92 -1.52 -4.98 8.83
C VAL A 92 -0.13 -5.48 8.38
N VAL A 93 0.53 -6.34 9.17
CA VAL A 93 1.82 -6.91 8.82
C VAL A 93 1.72 -7.77 7.56
N ALA A 94 0.71 -8.63 7.46
CA ALA A 94 0.50 -9.46 6.28
C ALA A 94 0.24 -8.60 5.04
N TRP A 95 -0.63 -7.60 5.14
CA TRP A 95 -0.95 -6.69 4.03
C TRP A 95 0.28 -5.89 3.58
N LEU A 96 1.02 -5.30 4.52
CA LEU A 96 2.22 -4.53 4.21
C LEU A 96 3.30 -5.42 3.61
N THR A 97 3.53 -6.62 4.13
CA THR A 97 4.51 -7.57 3.59
C THR A 97 4.15 -7.98 2.17
N TRP A 98 2.87 -8.30 1.94
CA TRP A 98 2.38 -8.64 0.62
C TRP A 98 2.47 -7.45 -0.35
N GLY A 99 2.09 -6.25 0.06
CA GLY A 99 2.18 -5.04 -0.77
C GLY A 99 3.62 -4.65 -1.07
N LEU A 100 4.52 -4.78 -0.09
CA LEU A 100 5.94 -4.40 -0.19
C LEU A 100 6.65 -5.17 -1.30
N ARG A 101 6.17 -6.34 -1.69
CA ARG A 101 6.73 -7.11 -2.82
C ARG A 101 6.76 -6.32 -4.13
N TYR A 102 5.76 -5.46 -4.38
CA TYR A 102 5.70 -4.66 -5.61
C TYR A 102 6.79 -3.59 -5.62
N TRP A 103 6.99 -2.96 -4.47
CA TRP A 103 8.06 -1.98 -4.26
C TRP A 103 9.44 -2.64 -4.33
N ALA A 104 9.62 -3.77 -3.63
CA ALA A 104 10.87 -4.52 -3.60
C ALA A 104 11.27 -5.01 -5.00
N ALA A 105 10.32 -5.59 -5.75
CA ALA A 105 10.57 -6.03 -7.13
C ALA A 105 11.00 -4.87 -8.04
N GLY A 106 10.35 -3.71 -7.93
CA GLY A 106 10.71 -2.52 -8.70
C GLY A 106 12.10 -2.01 -8.36
N LYS A 107 12.48 -1.99 -7.08
CA LYS A 107 13.82 -1.58 -6.62
C LYS A 107 14.92 -2.55 -7.04
N ILE A 108 14.65 -3.85 -7.03
CA ILE A 108 15.60 -4.86 -7.53
C ILE A 108 15.78 -4.71 -9.04
N ALA A 109 14.71 -4.47 -9.80
CA ALA A 109 14.76 -4.33 -11.27
C ALA A 109 15.54 -3.08 -11.76
N VAL A 110 15.76 -2.09 -10.90
CA VAL A 110 16.61 -0.93 -11.18
C VAL A 110 18.01 -1.06 -10.55
N GLY A 111 18.33 -2.21 -9.96
CA GLY A 111 19.63 -2.45 -9.34
C GLY A 111 19.87 -1.64 -8.06
N SER A 112 18.83 -1.10 -7.42
CA SER A 112 18.97 -0.36 -6.14
C SER A 112 19.52 -1.23 -5.01
N TYR A 113 19.34 -2.56 -5.13
CA TYR A 113 19.95 -3.54 -4.25
C TYR A 113 20.76 -4.51 -5.10
N ARG A 114 22.08 -4.51 -4.94
CA ARG A 114 22.98 -5.53 -5.52
C ARG A 114 22.84 -6.81 -4.68
N LEU A 115 21.71 -7.49 -4.82
CA LEU A 115 21.46 -8.74 -4.11
C LEU A 115 22.09 -9.87 -4.93
N PRO A 116 23.08 -10.61 -4.38
CA PRO A 116 23.54 -11.84 -5.01
C PRO A 116 22.40 -12.86 -4.96
N GLY A 117 21.62 -12.96 -6.04
CA GLY A 117 20.53 -13.93 -6.17
C GLY A 117 19.29 -13.64 -5.31
N VAL A 118 18.22 -14.40 -5.59
CA VAL A 118 16.92 -14.34 -4.90
C VAL A 118 17.15 -14.33 -3.38
N VAL A 119 16.75 -13.25 -2.71
CA VAL A 119 16.90 -13.16 -1.25
C VAL A 119 16.20 -14.35 -0.59
N PRO A 120 16.91 -15.09 0.29
CA PRO A 120 16.49 -16.40 0.79
C PRO A 120 15.17 -16.41 1.58
N TYR A 121 14.61 -15.23 1.88
CA TYR A 121 13.38 -15.08 2.67
C TYR A 121 12.26 -14.30 1.96
N SER A 122 12.32 -14.14 0.64
CA SER A 122 11.20 -13.52 -0.10
C SER A 122 10.02 -14.48 -0.30
N PHE A 123 8.80 -13.96 -0.17
CA PHE A 123 7.54 -14.70 -0.41
C PHE A 123 7.50 -15.39 -1.79
N ALA A 124 8.26 -14.89 -2.78
CA ALA A 124 8.43 -15.52 -4.10
C ALA A 124 9.21 -16.85 -4.07
N ALA A 125 10.19 -16.99 -3.16
CA ALA A 125 10.94 -18.23 -2.97
C ALA A 125 10.07 -19.36 -2.39
N TRP A 126 9.10 -19.02 -1.54
CA TRP A 126 8.20 -19.99 -0.91
C TRP A 126 7.18 -20.61 -1.88
N PHE A 127 6.86 -19.90 -2.97
CA PHE A 127 5.98 -20.37 -4.05
C PHE A 127 6.75 -20.81 -5.32
N GLY A 128 8.05 -21.09 -5.20
CA GLY A 128 8.83 -21.73 -6.27
C GLY A 128 9.15 -20.83 -7.48
N ILE A 129 8.96 -19.51 -7.39
CA ILE A 129 9.34 -18.59 -8.47
C ILE A 129 10.85 -18.35 -8.39
N ARG A 130 11.62 -19.17 -9.11
CA ARG A 130 13.07 -19.00 -9.27
C ARG A 130 13.35 -18.23 -10.57
N ASN A 131 14.10 -17.15 -10.48
CA ASN A 131 14.76 -16.57 -11.65
C ASN A 131 16.18 -17.12 -11.69
N GLY A 132 16.64 -17.47 -12.89
CA GLY A 132 18.01 -17.86 -13.16
C GLY A 132 18.98 -16.71 -12.81
N PRO A 133 20.29 -17.00 -12.73
CA PRO A 133 21.32 -16.03 -12.38
C PRO A 133 21.40 -14.81 -13.32
N ASP A 134 20.67 -14.81 -14.44
CA ASP A 134 20.55 -13.72 -15.42
C ASP A 134 19.20 -12.99 -15.39
N GLY A 135 18.31 -13.31 -14.44
CA GLY A 135 17.00 -12.69 -14.32
C GLY A 135 15.92 -13.22 -15.27
N ARG A 136 16.17 -14.30 -16.03
CA ARG A 136 15.13 -15.01 -16.79
C ARG A 136 14.44 -16.06 -15.92
N ARG A 137 13.15 -16.30 -16.16
CA ARG A 137 12.44 -17.44 -15.56
C ARG A 137 13.11 -18.71 -16.08
N VAL A 138 13.43 -19.62 -15.17
CA VAL A 138 13.80 -21.00 -15.54
C VAL A 138 12.51 -21.80 -15.39
N ASP A 139 11.86 -22.03 -16.52
CA ASP A 139 10.83 -23.03 -16.71
C ASP A 139 11.36 -24.44 -16.44
#